data_AF-E7QYK8-F1
#
_entry.id   AF-E7QYK8-F1
#
_cell.length_a   1.000
_cell.length_b   1.000
_cell.length_c   1.000
_cell.angle_alpha   90.00
_cell.angle_beta   90.00
_cell.angle_gamma   90.00
#
_symmetry.space_group_name_H-M   'P 1'
#
loop_
_entity.id
_entity.type
_entity.pdbx_description
1 polymer ?
#
loop_
_entity_poly.entity_id
_entity_poly.type
_entity_poly.pdbx_seq_one_letter_code
_entity_poly.pdbx_strand_id
1 'polypeptide(L)'
;MTDSTSDSETDEFDDVVDRLSAAVEKTEDDDSSGQTGTAKTVDVDEIIDSDGDIDLYDARDIGRAIAGDLIGSPLDGIVEVGEQDDDGWRVVAEVVERTAVPDTQDILGRYVISLESDGTVHGYGRAGRYRRGSVETQSEIFATEER
;
A
#
# COMPACT_ATOMS: atom_id res chain seq x y z
N MET A 1 41.60 -14.98 41.14
CA MET A 1 40.26 -15.49 41.51
C MET A 1 39.27 -14.38 41.19
N THR A 2 38.74 -14.40 39.97
CA THR A 2 37.52 -13.70 39.54
C THR A 2 36.97 -14.52 38.36
N ASP A 3 35.66 -14.55 38.30
CA ASP A 3 34.79 -15.65 37.87
C ASP A 3 34.42 -15.60 36.37
N SER A 4 34.07 -16.78 35.82
CA SER A 4 33.52 -16.98 34.47
C SER A 4 32.00 -16.98 34.49
N THR A 5 31.37 -16.40 33.47
CA THR A 5 30.01 -16.75 32.98
C THR A 5 29.96 -16.19 31.54
N SER A 6 29.92 -16.95 30.43
CA SER A 6 29.01 -18.02 29.95
C SER A 6 27.55 -17.54 29.93
N ASP A 7 26.67 -17.74 28.96
CA ASP A 7 26.65 -18.10 27.52
C ASP A 7 25.15 -18.02 27.13
N SER A 8 24.86 -17.86 25.83
CA SER A 8 23.59 -18.20 25.15
C SER A 8 22.28 -17.47 25.49
N GLU A 9 21.86 -16.62 24.56
CA GLU A 9 20.45 -16.33 24.28
C GLU A 9 20.21 -16.67 22.80
N THR A 10 19.85 -17.91 22.47
CA THR A 10 19.45 -18.29 21.08
C THR A 10 18.36 -19.36 21.05
N ASP A 11 17.59 -19.51 22.13
CA ASP A 11 16.57 -20.57 22.25
C ASP A 11 15.16 -20.14 21.78
N GLU A 12 14.93 -18.88 21.40
CA GLU A 12 13.56 -18.39 21.14
C GLU A 12 13.12 -18.49 19.66
N PHE A 13 14.04 -18.77 18.73
CA PHE A 13 13.73 -18.81 17.29
C PHE A 13 13.35 -20.20 16.76
N ASP A 14 13.65 -21.28 17.48
CA ASP A 14 13.43 -22.66 17.01
C ASP A 14 11.96 -23.10 17.15
N ASP A 15 11.26 -22.59 18.18
CA ASP A 15 9.85 -22.95 18.47
C ASP A 15 8.85 -22.47 17.39
N VAL A 16 9.19 -21.36 16.71
CA VAL A 16 8.33 -20.77 15.67
C VAL A 16 8.35 -21.62 14.39
N VAL A 17 9.49 -22.23 14.06
CA VAL A 17 9.67 -23.02 12.83
C VAL A 17 8.99 -24.39 12.94
N ASP A 18 9.00 -25.00 14.12
CA ASP A 18 8.30 -26.26 14.39
C ASP A 18 6.77 -26.08 14.31
N ARG A 19 6.26 -24.95 14.82
CA ARG A 19 4.84 -24.60 14.74
C ARG A 19 4.33 -24.37 13.32
N LEU A 20 5.16 -23.79 12.44
CA LEU A 20 4.83 -23.58 11.04
C LEU A 20 4.84 -24.90 10.24
N SER A 21 5.72 -25.84 10.61
CA SER A 21 5.82 -27.15 9.97
C SER A 21 4.61 -28.04 10.30
N ALA A 22 4.08 -27.97 11.53
CA ALA A 22 2.86 -28.69 11.90
C ALA A 22 1.58 -28.16 11.22
N ALA A 23 1.59 -26.90 10.74
CA ALA A 23 0.44 -26.29 10.08
C ALA A 23 0.34 -26.65 8.60
N VAL A 24 1.44 -27.04 7.94
CA VAL A 24 1.46 -27.34 6.50
C VAL A 24 1.11 -28.80 6.18
N GLU A 25 1.25 -29.73 7.14
CA GLU A 25 0.97 -31.16 6.93
C GLU A 25 -0.51 -31.55 7.10
N LYS A 26 -1.41 -30.60 7.36
CA LYS A 26 -2.82 -30.90 7.65
C LYS A 26 -3.80 -30.27 6.67
N THR A 27 -3.55 -30.44 5.38
CA THR A 27 -4.55 -30.14 4.34
C THR A 27 -4.45 -31.15 3.20
N GLU A 28 -4.79 -32.41 3.45
CA GLU A 28 -5.26 -33.33 2.40
C GLU A 28 -6.46 -34.13 2.94
N ASP A 29 -7.55 -34.02 2.19
CA ASP A 29 -8.80 -34.80 2.19
C ASP A 29 -9.83 -34.60 3.32
N ASP A 30 -10.96 -33.95 2.99
CA ASP A 30 -12.30 -34.60 2.83
C ASP A 30 -13.47 -33.60 3.01
N ASP A 31 -14.57 -33.91 2.35
CA ASP A 31 -15.69 -33.07 1.95
C ASP A 31 -16.77 -32.85 3.05
N SER A 32 -17.72 -31.94 2.78
CA SER A 32 -19.03 -31.73 3.43
C SER A 32 -19.20 -31.02 4.80
N SER A 33 -19.71 -29.79 4.68
CA SER A 33 -20.82 -29.12 5.40
C SER A 33 -20.96 -29.22 6.93
N GLY A 34 -20.97 -28.05 7.58
CA GLY A 34 -21.46 -27.87 8.95
C GLY A 34 -21.26 -26.44 9.48
N GLN A 35 -22.19 -25.55 9.16
CA GLN A 35 -22.21 -24.15 9.58
C GLN A 35 -22.54 -24.01 11.08
N THR A 36 -21.83 -23.14 11.81
CA THR A 36 -22.41 -22.08 12.68
C THR A 36 -21.30 -21.29 13.38
N GLY A 37 -21.09 -20.06 12.92
CA GLY A 37 -20.40 -18.98 13.61
C GLY A 37 -20.79 -17.70 12.87
N THR A 38 -21.72 -16.95 13.45
CA THR A 38 -22.46 -15.87 12.78
C THR A 38 -21.55 -14.65 12.54
N ALA A 39 -20.75 -14.70 11.48
CA ALA A 39 -20.23 -13.49 10.87
C ALA A 39 -21.41 -12.79 10.20
N LYS A 40 -21.62 -11.50 10.50
CA LYS A 40 -22.48 -10.66 9.67
C LYS A 40 -21.91 -10.74 8.25
N THR A 41 -22.64 -11.39 7.36
CA THR A 41 -22.43 -11.26 5.93
C THR A 41 -22.73 -9.80 5.62
N VAL A 42 -21.68 -9.03 5.36
CA VAL A 42 -21.87 -7.83 4.53
C VAL A 42 -22.28 -8.41 3.19
N ASP A 43 -23.47 -8.08 2.70
CA ASP A 43 -23.93 -8.51 1.38
C ASP A 43 -22.97 -7.92 0.34
N VAL A 44 -21.99 -8.71 -0.08
CA VAL A 44 -20.98 -8.35 -1.11
C VAL A 44 -21.61 -8.19 -2.50
N ASP A 45 -22.91 -8.52 -2.64
CA ASP A 45 -23.69 -8.31 -3.85
C ASP A 45 -24.02 -6.81 -4.11
N GLU A 46 -23.73 -5.91 -3.18
CA GLU A 46 -23.84 -4.44 -3.33
C GLU A 46 -22.44 -3.77 -3.30
N ILE A 47 -21.45 -4.34 -4.00
CA ILE A 47 -20.13 -3.69 -4.22
C ILE A 47 -19.77 -3.67 -5.72
N ILE A 48 -20.73 -3.99 -6.58
CA ILE A 48 -20.55 -3.90 -8.02
C ILE A 48 -21.72 -3.09 -8.56
N ASP A 49 -21.55 -1.77 -8.55
CA ASP A 49 -22.23 -0.95 -9.54
C ASP A 49 -21.65 -1.32 -10.90
N SER A 50 -22.55 -1.88 -11.70
CA SER A 50 -22.42 -2.26 -13.10
C SER A 50 -21.84 -1.11 -13.94
N ASP A 51 -21.03 -1.45 -14.95
CA ASP A 51 -20.58 -0.61 -16.10
C ASP A 51 -19.08 -0.17 -16.19
N GLY A 52 -18.14 -0.95 -15.63
CA GLY A 52 -16.72 -0.80 -15.99
C GLY A 52 -15.96 0.26 -15.21
N ASP A 53 -16.56 0.74 -14.13
CA ASP A 53 -15.90 1.51 -13.08
C ASP A 53 -14.93 0.63 -12.27
N ILE A 54 -13.77 1.19 -11.94
CA ILE A 54 -12.75 0.55 -11.10
C ILE A 54 -13.02 0.80 -9.62
N ASP A 55 -12.65 -0.15 -8.76
CA ASP A 55 -12.72 0.03 -7.31
C ASP A 55 -11.44 0.65 -6.71
N LEU A 56 -11.46 0.93 -5.41
CA LEU A 56 -10.34 1.54 -4.68
C LEU A 56 -9.03 0.77 -4.82
N TYR A 57 -9.08 -0.57 -4.82
CA TYR A 57 -7.91 -1.42 -4.98
C TYR A 57 -7.38 -1.32 -6.41
N ASP A 58 -8.25 -1.36 -7.41
CA ASP A 58 -7.86 -1.19 -8.80
C ASP A 58 -7.20 0.18 -9.03
N ALA A 59 -7.76 1.27 -8.50
CA ALA A 59 -7.18 2.61 -8.62
C ALA A 59 -5.76 2.66 -8.01
N ARG A 60 -5.58 2.04 -6.83
CA ARG A 60 -4.26 1.92 -6.19
C ARG A 60 -3.26 1.15 -7.05
N ASP A 61 -3.68 0.01 -7.59
CA ASP A 61 -2.80 -0.88 -8.37
C ASP A 61 -2.43 -0.27 -9.73
N ILE A 62 -3.37 0.40 -10.40
CA ILE A 62 -3.10 1.21 -11.60
C ILE A 62 -2.07 2.28 -11.28
N GLY A 63 -2.30 3.10 -10.25
CA GLY A 63 -1.37 4.14 -9.84
C GLY A 63 0.03 3.60 -9.53
N ARG A 64 0.12 2.46 -8.83
CA ARG A 64 1.40 1.79 -8.55
C ARG A 64 2.10 1.33 -9.82
N ALA A 65 1.37 0.79 -10.79
CA ALA A 65 1.94 0.29 -12.03
C ALA A 65 2.50 1.41 -12.92
N ILE A 66 1.81 2.56 -12.97
CA ILE A 66 2.16 3.65 -13.90
C ILE A 66 3.09 4.71 -13.31
N ALA A 67 3.04 4.98 -12.00
CA ALA A 67 3.62 6.20 -11.42
C ALA A 67 5.12 6.33 -11.72
N GLY A 68 5.88 5.24 -11.56
CA GLY A 68 7.33 5.28 -11.78
C GLY A 68 7.72 5.59 -13.23
N ASP A 69 6.98 5.02 -14.18
CA ASP A 69 7.18 5.24 -15.62
C ASP A 69 6.75 6.65 -16.03
N LEU A 70 5.54 7.05 -15.62
CA LEU A 70 4.95 8.37 -15.90
C LEU A 70 5.82 9.53 -15.41
N ILE A 71 6.47 9.36 -14.25
CA ILE A 71 7.29 10.40 -13.61
C ILE A 71 8.77 10.26 -14.02
N GLY A 72 9.20 9.09 -14.49
CA GLY A 72 10.61 8.81 -14.82
C GLY A 72 11.51 8.74 -13.58
N SER A 73 10.96 8.34 -12.44
CA SER A 73 11.67 8.19 -11.16
C SER A 73 11.16 6.96 -10.42
N PRO A 74 12.00 6.26 -9.65
CA PRO A 74 11.58 5.05 -8.95
C PRO A 74 10.49 5.38 -7.93
N LEU A 75 9.43 4.59 -7.95
CA LEU A 75 8.34 4.65 -6.99
C LEU A 75 8.84 4.24 -5.60
N ASP A 76 8.56 5.08 -4.60
CA ASP A 76 8.71 4.74 -3.19
C ASP A 76 7.44 4.06 -2.66
N GLY A 77 6.26 4.60 -2.97
CA GLY A 77 4.98 4.01 -2.60
C GLY A 77 3.75 4.82 -2.98
N ILE A 78 2.58 4.24 -2.76
CA ILE A 78 1.29 4.94 -2.80
C ILE A 78 0.93 5.31 -1.37
N VAL A 79 0.69 6.60 -1.13
CA VAL A 79 0.40 7.12 0.21
C VAL A 79 -1.06 7.49 0.41
N GLU A 80 -1.81 7.68 -0.66
CA GLU A 80 -3.23 8.01 -0.61
C GLU A 80 -3.93 7.56 -1.89
N VAL A 81 -5.16 7.10 -1.74
CA VAL A 81 -6.12 6.85 -2.82
C VAL A 81 -7.47 7.37 -2.34
N GLY A 82 -8.16 8.15 -3.16
CA GLY A 82 -9.47 8.70 -2.83
C GLY A 82 -10.28 8.98 -4.08
N GLU A 83 -11.59 9.06 -3.91
CA GLU A 83 -12.53 9.45 -4.96
C GLU A 83 -12.43 10.95 -5.25
N GLN A 84 -12.71 11.35 -6.50
CA GLN A 84 -12.87 12.74 -6.92
C GLN A 84 -14.36 13.06 -7.13
N ASP A 85 -14.72 14.34 -7.15
CA ASP A 85 -16.12 14.78 -7.28
C ASP A 85 -16.78 14.36 -8.61
N ASP A 86 -16.00 14.14 -9.67
CA ASP A 86 -16.44 13.74 -11.02
C ASP A 86 -16.36 12.21 -11.27
N ASP A 87 -16.70 11.38 -10.26
CA ASP A 87 -16.72 9.90 -10.34
C ASP A 87 -15.35 9.26 -10.71
N GLY A 88 -14.24 10.00 -10.59
CA GLY A 88 -12.89 9.53 -10.88
C GLY A 88 -12.09 9.18 -9.63
N TRP A 89 -10.83 8.76 -9.82
CA TRP A 89 -9.92 8.43 -8.72
C TRP A 89 -8.70 9.34 -8.67
N ARG A 90 -8.34 9.75 -7.47
CA ARG A 90 -7.08 10.42 -7.15
C ARG A 90 -6.14 9.43 -6.49
N VAL A 91 -4.93 9.29 -7.04
CA VAL A 91 -3.85 8.50 -6.46
C VAL A 91 -2.66 9.40 -6.15
N VAL A 92 -2.17 9.35 -4.91
CA VAL A 92 -0.99 10.08 -4.49
C VAL A 92 0.19 9.12 -4.36
N ALA A 93 1.18 9.31 -5.23
CA ALA A 93 2.40 8.53 -5.29
C ALA A 93 3.59 9.33 -4.78
N GLU A 94 4.49 8.65 -4.07
CA GLU A 94 5.79 9.19 -3.69
C GLU A 94 6.88 8.52 -4.51
N VAL A 95 7.79 9.31 -5.06
CA VAL A 95 8.91 8.84 -5.89
C VAL A 95 10.23 9.42 -5.37
N VAL A 96 11.33 8.70 -5.59
CA VAL A 96 12.67 9.20 -5.25
C VAL A 96 13.20 10.05 -6.41
N GLU A 97 13.00 11.37 -6.33
CA GLU A 97 13.54 12.31 -7.34
C GLU A 97 15.08 12.45 -7.24
N ARG A 98 15.65 12.27 -6.03
CA ARG A 98 17.10 12.33 -5.83
C ARG A 98 17.55 11.50 -4.64
N THR A 99 18.48 10.58 -4.90
CA THR A 99 19.15 9.77 -3.88
C THR A 99 20.19 10.57 -3.08
N ALA A 100 20.30 10.28 -1.78
CA ALA A 100 21.32 10.78 -0.87
C ALA A 100 22.07 9.63 -0.16
N VAL A 101 23.16 9.96 0.55
CA VAL A 101 23.86 9.01 1.42
C VAL A 101 23.91 9.62 2.83
N PRO A 102 23.30 9.00 3.84
CA PRO A 102 22.48 7.77 3.77
C PRO A 102 21.15 7.96 3.01
N ASP A 103 20.54 6.86 2.56
CA ASP A 103 19.23 6.79 1.86
C ASP A 103 18.08 7.37 2.70
N THR A 104 18.23 7.39 4.03
CA THR A 104 17.32 8.07 4.96
C THR A 104 17.24 9.59 4.72
N GLN A 105 18.09 10.16 3.85
CA GLN A 105 18.09 11.57 3.47
C GLN A 105 17.71 11.83 2.01
N ASP A 106 17.14 10.84 1.32
CA ASP A 106 16.62 10.98 -0.05
C ASP A 106 15.64 12.16 -0.16
N ILE A 107 15.54 12.75 -1.35
CA ILE A 107 14.50 13.72 -1.67
C ILE A 107 13.36 12.99 -2.36
N LEU A 108 12.21 12.97 -1.71
CA LEU A 108 10.97 12.42 -2.23
C LEU A 108 10.16 13.52 -2.93
N GLY A 109 9.55 13.18 -4.06
CA GLY A 109 8.54 13.97 -4.74
C GLY A 109 7.18 13.33 -4.54
N ARG A 110 6.18 14.14 -4.20
CA ARG A 110 4.79 13.70 -4.10
C ARG A 110 4.02 14.11 -5.34
N TYR A 111 3.41 13.14 -5.99
CA TYR A 111 2.69 13.31 -7.25
C TYR A 111 1.24 12.89 -7.07
N VAL A 112 0.34 13.71 -7.60
CA VAL A 112 -1.08 13.40 -7.71
C VAL A 112 -1.33 12.92 -9.12
N ILE A 113 -1.96 11.77 -9.26
CA ILE A 113 -2.39 11.18 -10.52
C ILE A 113 -3.92 11.11 -10.46
N SER A 114 -4.56 11.66 -11.48
CA SER A 114 -6.02 11.62 -11.64
C SER A 114 -6.36 10.58 -12.69
N LEU A 115 -7.19 9.62 -12.29
CA LEU A 115 -7.77 8.59 -13.12
C LEU A 115 -9.26 8.90 -13.34
N GLU A 116 -9.77 8.58 -14.51
CA GLU A 116 -11.20 8.47 -14.77
C GLU A 116 -11.77 7.20 -14.11
N SER A 117 -13.08 7.06 -14.14
CA SER A 117 -13.80 5.97 -13.48
C SER A 117 -13.42 4.59 -14.04
N ASP A 118 -12.99 4.50 -15.30
CA ASP A 118 -12.48 3.27 -15.92
C ASP A 118 -10.98 3.00 -15.64
N GLY A 119 -10.31 3.91 -14.93
CA GLY A 119 -8.88 3.81 -14.63
C GLY A 119 -7.93 4.42 -15.66
N THR A 120 -8.46 5.06 -16.70
CA THR A 120 -7.65 5.82 -17.66
C THR A 120 -7.02 7.04 -16.97
N VAL A 121 -5.72 7.25 -17.20
CA VAL A 121 -5.01 8.42 -16.67
C VAL A 121 -5.41 9.67 -17.46
N HIS A 122 -6.03 10.63 -16.77
CA HIS A 122 -6.43 11.89 -17.39
C HIS A 122 -5.60 13.09 -16.92
N GLY A 123 -4.83 12.94 -15.83
CA GLY A 123 -3.91 14.00 -15.38
C GLY A 123 -2.87 13.52 -14.39
N TYR A 124 -1.77 14.26 -14.28
CA TYR A 124 -0.83 14.11 -13.17
C TYR A 124 -0.05 15.41 -12.92
N GLY A 125 0.43 15.58 -11.69
CA GLY A 125 1.21 16.75 -11.29
C GLY A 125 1.96 16.54 -9.99
N ARG A 126 3.03 17.33 -9.77
CA ARG A 126 3.80 17.28 -8.52
C ARG A 126 3.18 18.23 -7.50
N ALA A 127 2.71 17.67 -6.38
CA ALA A 127 2.18 18.43 -5.26
C ALA A 127 3.28 19.05 -4.39
N GLY A 128 4.42 18.37 -4.25
CA GLY A 128 5.50 18.87 -3.39
C GLY A 128 6.75 18.00 -3.42
N ARG A 129 7.77 18.45 -2.69
CA ARG A 129 8.99 17.68 -2.44
C ARG A 129 9.46 17.90 -1.02
N TYR A 130 9.95 16.84 -0.41
CA TYR A 130 10.45 16.89 0.95
C TYR A 130 11.60 15.89 1.11
N ARG A 131 12.38 16.03 2.18
CA ARG A 131 13.44 15.08 2.50
C ARG A 131 12.85 13.93 3.31
N ARG A 132 13.27 12.70 3.02
CA ARG A 132 12.88 11.52 3.79
C ARG A 132 13.14 11.76 5.29
N GLY A 133 12.16 11.40 6.12
CA GLY A 133 12.19 11.64 7.57
C GLY A 133 11.84 13.07 8.01
N SER A 134 11.52 13.99 7.09
CA SER A 134 10.91 15.27 7.46
C SER A 134 9.47 15.06 7.92
N VAL A 135 9.11 15.70 9.03
CA VAL A 135 7.72 15.75 9.53
C VAL A 135 7.06 16.97 8.91
N GLU A 136 6.56 16.82 7.69
CA GLU A 136 5.76 17.86 7.03
C GLU A 136 4.28 17.59 7.30
N THR A 137 3.55 18.60 7.77
CA THR A 137 2.11 18.48 8.01
C THR A 137 1.40 18.41 6.66
N GLN A 138 0.64 17.33 6.46
CA GLN A 138 -0.17 17.12 5.26
C GLN A 138 -1.38 18.06 5.29
N SER A 139 -1.21 19.35 4.98
CA SER A 139 -2.32 20.32 5.07
C SER A 139 -2.85 20.85 3.73
N GLU A 140 -2.14 20.67 2.59
CA GLU A 140 -2.42 21.51 1.41
C GLU A 140 -2.43 20.80 0.05
N ILE A 141 -2.51 19.46 0.00
CA ILE A 141 -2.54 18.74 -1.29
C ILE A 141 -3.96 18.74 -1.90
N PHE A 142 -4.99 19.00 -1.09
CA PHE A 142 -6.40 18.93 -1.48
C PHE A 142 -6.95 20.21 -2.13
N ALA A 143 -6.13 21.25 -2.36
CA ALA A 143 -6.60 22.59 -2.70
C ALA A 143 -6.47 22.98 -4.18
N THR A 144 -6.49 22.04 -5.13
CA THR A 144 -6.56 22.40 -6.56
C THR A 144 -7.69 21.66 -7.23
N GLU A 145 -8.87 22.25 -7.10
CA GLU A 145 -9.99 22.20 -8.05
C GLU A 145 -10.84 23.46 -7.81
N GLU A 146 -10.29 24.62 -8.15
CA GLU A 146 -11.09 25.80 -8.50
C GLU A 146 -10.27 26.69 -9.44
N ARG A 147 -10.44 26.49 -10.75
CA ARG A 147 -10.24 27.54 -11.76
C ARG A 147 -10.86 27.23 -13.10
#